data_AF-A0AAD9WNQ9-F1
#
_entry.id   AF-A0AAD9WNQ9-F1
#
_cell.length_a   1.000
_cell.length_b   1.000
_cell.length_c   1.000
_cell.angle_alpha   90.00
_cell.angle_beta   90.00
_cell.angle_gamma   90.00
#
_symmetry.space_group_name_H-M   'P 1'
#
loop_
_entity.id
_entity.type
_entity.pdbx_description
1 polymer ?
#
loop_
_entity_poly.entity_id
_entity_poly.type
_entity_poly.pdbx_seq_one_letter_code
_entity_poly.pdbx_strand_id
1 'polypeptide(L)'
;MPNWKHWSSFVAYGHGFPSLQELHVQKCKHLIGNLPSSLPSLKLLHIYQCRSLQIQFQDMMHYTELQTMHITNSCDSLTFFPVDLANRVENLQIQDCSHLKCTEISKDLCQELKFLQDLDISDCDHLEFFSGIGMQTPNLTSLSLSNCKNLGSMQEQTHTLLTSLQALCLSYCPKLESFPN
;
A
#
# COMPACT_ATOMS: atom_id res chain seq x y z
N MET A 1 -4.04 -23.31 0.46
CA MET A 1 -4.67 -24.01 1.61
C MET A 1 -6.10 -23.51 1.79
N PRO A 2 -7.12 -24.23 1.29
CA PRO A 2 -8.48 -23.67 1.22
C PRO A 2 -9.14 -23.50 2.60
N ASN A 3 -8.71 -24.22 3.63
CA ASN A 3 -9.33 -24.17 4.97
C ASN A 3 -8.46 -23.49 6.04
N TRP A 4 -7.39 -22.80 5.63
CA TRP A 4 -6.51 -22.14 6.58
C TRP A 4 -7.18 -20.91 7.18
N LYS A 5 -7.29 -20.88 8.52
CA LYS A 5 -8.02 -19.84 9.24
C LYS A 5 -7.15 -18.90 10.06
N HIS A 6 -6.08 -19.40 10.66
CA HIS A 6 -5.24 -18.63 11.57
C HIS A 6 -3.78 -18.98 11.37
N TRP A 7 -2.91 -17.98 11.50
CA TRP A 7 -1.53 -18.23 11.86
C TRP A 7 -1.46 -18.97 13.19
N SER A 8 -0.47 -19.86 13.35
CA SER A 8 -0.21 -20.43 14.68
C SER A 8 0.13 -19.29 15.64
N SER A 9 -0.29 -19.40 16.91
CA SER A 9 -0.04 -18.36 17.91
C SER A 9 1.44 -17.98 18.00
N PHE A 10 2.33 -18.97 17.93
CA PHE A 10 3.77 -18.78 17.89
C PHE A 10 4.23 -17.85 16.74
N VAL A 11 3.70 -18.05 15.54
CA VAL A 11 4.01 -17.20 14.38
C VAL A 11 3.31 -15.84 14.51
N ALA A 12 2.05 -15.81 14.94
CA ALA A 12 1.27 -14.58 15.08
C ALA A 12 1.94 -13.57 16.01
N TYR A 13 2.58 -14.03 17.10
CA TYR A 13 3.33 -13.21 18.04
C TYR A 13 4.80 -12.94 17.62
N GLY A 14 5.16 -13.23 16.36
CA GLY A 14 6.45 -12.83 15.81
C GLY A 14 7.62 -13.72 16.22
N HIS A 15 7.36 -14.92 16.73
CA HIS A 15 8.41 -15.89 17.08
C HIS A 15 8.73 -16.86 15.93
N GLY A 16 8.01 -16.78 14.81
CA GLY A 16 8.19 -17.64 13.65
C GLY A 16 9.02 -16.99 12.53
N PHE A 17 9.66 -17.84 11.72
CA PHE A 17 10.22 -17.47 10.42
C PHE A 17 11.29 -16.34 10.41
N PRO A 18 12.33 -16.42 11.26
CA PRO A 18 13.34 -15.35 11.37
C PRO A 18 14.15 -15.10 10.09
N SER A 19 14.21 -16.07 9.17
CA SER A 19 14.98 -15.99 7.92
C SER A 19 14.11 -15.94 6.66
N LEU A 20 12.80 -15.79 6.81
CA LEU A 20 11.88 -15.74 5.67
C LEU A 20 12.04 -14.41 4.93
N GLN A 21 12.40 -14.49 3.65
CA GLN A 21 12.62 -13.31 2.80
C GLN A 21 11.42 -12.99 1.90
N GLU A 22 10.62 -13.98 1.56
CA GLU A 22 9.47 -13.81 0.67
C GLU A 22 8.26 -14.51 1.28
N LEU A 23 7.15 -13.79 1.36
CA LEU A 23 5.89 -14.33 1.85
C LEU A 23 4.80 -14.11 0.81
N HIS A 24 4.25 -15.21 0.31
CA HIS A 24 3.12 -15.21 -0.61
C HIS A 24 1.88 -15.79 0.08
N VAL A 25 0.87 -14.96 0.29
CA VAL A 25 -0.43 -15.35 0.85
C VAL A 25 -1.47 -15.22 -0.26
N GLN A 26 -1.84 -16.35 -0.86
CA GLN A 26 -2.66 -16.35 -2.08
C GLN A 26 -3.93 -17.21 -1.91
N LYS A 27 -5.07 -16.65 -2.30
CA LYS A 27 -6.39 -17.31 -2.31
C LYS A 27 -6.77 -17.92 -0.96
N CYS A 28 -6.32 -17.31 0.14
CA CYS A 28 -6.57 -17.75 1.51
C CYS A 28 -7.81 -17.04 2.08
N LYS A 29 -8.97 -17.28 1.47
CA LYS A 29 -10.23 -16.58 1.76
C LYS A 29 -10.78 -16.76 3.19
N HIS A 30 -10.29 -17.75 3.93
CA HIS A 30 -10.72 -18.02 5.30
C HIS A 30 -9.69 -17.58 6.36
N LEU A 31 -8.53 -17.08 5.93
CA LEU A 31 -7.52 -16.57 6.84
C LEU A 31 -8.04 -15.29 7.48
N ILE A 32 -8.17 -15.30 8.80
CA ILE A 32 -8.68 -14.20 9.62
C ILE A 32 -7.62 -13.70 10.59
N GLY A 33 -7.78 -12.45 11.03
CA GLY A 33 -6.81 -11.73 11.84
C GLY A 33 -5.71 -11.07 11.00
N ASN A 34 -4.63 -10.66 11.66
CA ASN A 34 -3.53 -9.94 11.05
C ASN A 34 -2.42 -10.88 10.52
N LEU A 35 -1.51 -10.33 9.74
CA LEU A 35 -0.24 -10.99 9.41
C LEU A 35 0.65 -11.15 10.66
N PRO A 36 1.68 -12.02 10.62
CA PRO A 36 2.60 -12.20 11.74
C PRO A 36 3.19 -10.85 12.19
N SER A 37 3.26 -10.55 13.48
CA SER A 37 3.72 -9.23 13.94
C SER A 37 5.23 -8.97 13.75
N SER A 38 6.01 -10.00 13.40
CA SER A 38 7.44 -9.87 13.13
C SER A 38 7.89 -10.84 12.05
N LEU A 39 8.55 -10.29 11.03
CA LEU A 39 9.21 -11.02 9.94
C LEU A 39 10.47 -10.23 9.56
N PRO A 40 11.54 -10.32 10.37
CA PRO A 40 12.65 -9.36 10.33
C PRO A 40 13.50 -9.43 9.05
N SER A 41 13.53 -10.57 8.36
CA SER A 41 14.26 -10.73 7.09
C SER A 41 13.38 -10.60 5.85
N LEU A 42 12.09 -10.26 6.01
CA LEU A 42 11.15 -10.23 4.89
C LEU A 42 11.45 -9.06 3.97
N LYS A 43 11.66 -9.34 2.69
CA LYS A 43 11.93 -8.38 1.62
C LYS A 43 10.73 -8.19 0.70
N LEU A 44 9.97 -9.25 0.47
CA LEU A 44 8.81 -9.25 -0.41
C LEU A 44 7.59 -9.81 0.29
N LEU A 45 6.50 -9.05 0.30
CA LEU A 45 5.18 -9.50 0.72
C LEU A 45 4.20 -9.43 -0.45
N HIS A 46 3.58 -10.55 -0.79
CA HIS A 46 2.53 -10.61 -1.80
C HIS A 46 1.26 -11.22 -1.22
N ILE A 47 0.19 -10.44 -1.21
CA ILE A 47 -1.14 -10.84 -0.72
C ILE A 47 -2.13 -10.76 -1.88
N TYR A 48 -2.75 -11.89 -2.22
CA TYR A 48 -3.66 -12.00 -3.35
C TYR A 48 -4.93 -12.75 -2.97
N GLN A 49 -6.11 -12.18 -3.23
CA GLN A 49 -7.41 -12.80 -2.96
C GLN A 49 -7.58 -13.34 -1.52
N CYS A 50 -7.24 -12.53 -0.52
CA CYS A 50 -7.32 -12.84 0.91
C CYS A 50 -8.23 -11.87 1.66
N ARG A 51 -9.49 -11.75 1.21
CA ARG A 51 -10.48 -10.77 1.68
C ARG A 51 -10.82 -10.79 3.17
N SER A 52 -10.65 -11.93 3.85
CA SER A 52 -10.92 -12.06 5.29
C SER A 52 -9.75 -11.62 6.17
N LEU A 53 -8.59 -11.34 5.57
CA LEU A 53 -7.40 -10.88 6.27
C LEU A 53 -7.62 -9.43 6.72
N GLN A 54 -7.32 -9.16 7.98
CA GLN A 54 -7.31 -7.80 8.50
C GLN A 54 -5.89 -7.27 8.32
N ILE A 55 -5.67 -6.35 7.40
CA ILE A 55 -4.36 -5.74 7.19
C ILE A 55 -4.29 -4.48 8.03
N GLN A 56 -3.44 -4.49 9.07
CA GLN A 56 -3.15 -3.35 9.94
C GLN A 56 -1.64 -3.07 9.91
N PHE A 57 -1.22 -1.97 9.32
CA PHE A 57 0.22 -1.66 9.12
C PHE A 57 0.94 -1.31 10.41
N GLN A 58 0.22 -0.80 11.40
CA GLN A 58 0.75 -0.56 12.75
C GLN A 58 1.31 -1.83 13.41
N ASP A 59 0.87 -3.02 12.98
CA ASP A 59 1.33 -4.30 13.51
C ASP A 59 2.52 -4.87 12.74
N MET A 60 2.93 -4.23 11.64
CA MET A 60 4.08 -4.63 10.80
C MET A 60 5.38 -3.92 11.22
N MET A 61 5.49 -3.49 12.47
CA MET A 61 6.60 -2.66 12.96
C MET A 61 7.98 -3.33 12.79
N HIS A 62 8.04 -4.66 12.76
CA HIS A 62 9.28 -5.43 12.68
C HIS A 62 9.57 -6.04 11.30
N TYR A 63 9.04 -5.43 10.24
CA TYR A 63 9.30 -5.84 8.86
C TYR A 63 10.43 -4.95 8.31
N THR A 64 11.58 -5.02 8.97
CA THR A 64 12.66 -4.00 8.84
C THR A 64 13.37 -4.02 7.49
N GLU A 65 13.34 -5.15 6.79
CA GLU A 65 13.99 -5.35 5.48
C GLU A 65 13.00 -5.31 4.32
N LEU A 66 11.73 -4.93 4.57
CA LEU A 66 10.69 -5.03 3.56
C LEU A 66 10.88 -3.96 2.49
N GLN A 67 11.11 -4.39 1.25
CA GLN A 67 11.34 -3.52 0.11
C GLN A 67 10.13 -3.47 -0.82
N THR A 68 9.42 -4.58 -0.97
CA THR A 68 8.35 -4.73 -1.96
C THR A 68 7.09 -5.27 -1.33
N MET A 69 5.97 -4.58 -1.51
CA MET A 69 4.66 -5.08 -1.12
C MET A 69 3.65 -5.00 -2.26
N HIS A 70 3.04 -6.14 -2.56
CA HIS A 70 1.94 -6.26 -3.51
C HIS A 70 0.67 -6.72 -2.79
N ILE A 71 -0.39 -5.94 -2.89
CA ILE A 71 -1.73 -6.27 -2.36
C ILE A 71 -2.71 -6.24 -3.51
N THR A 72 -3.36 -7.37 -3.76
CA THR A 72 -4.39 -7.46 -4.80
C THR A 72 -5.64 -8.11 -4.22
N ASN A 73 -6.79 -7.42 -4.31
CA ASN A 73 -8.09 -7.99 -3.96
C ASN A 73 -8.12 -8.62 -2.54
N SER A 74 -7.47 -7.95 -1.57
CA SER A 74 -7.20 -8.47 -0.22
C SER A 74 -7.26 -7.37 0.86
N CYS A 75 -7.96 -6.30 0.58
CA CYS A 75 -7.85 -4.99 1.24
C CYS A 75 -9.22 -4.51 1.73
N ASP A 76 -10.13 -5.45 2.01
CA ASP A 76 -11.49 -5.13 2.47
C ASP A 76 -11.48 -4.40 3.83
N SER A 77 -10.45 -4.62 4.65
CA SER A 77 -10.21 -3.87 5.89
C SER A 77 -9.47 -2.54 5.69
N LEU A 78 -8.92 -2.30 4.50
CA LEU A 78 -8.08 -1.15 4.19
C LEU A 78 -8.96 0.00 3.71
N THR A 79 -9.30 0.89 4.63
CA THR A 79 -10.11 2.08 4.32
C THR A 79 -9.29 3.31 3.99
N PHE A 80 -8.00 3.33 4.37
CA PHE A 80 -7.09 4.46 4.18
C PHE A 80 -5.76 4.03 3.53
N PHE A 81 -5.12 4.95 2.79
CA PHE A 81 -3.79 4.71 2.22
C PHE A 81 -2.74 4.47 3.31
N PRO A 82 -1.89 3.44 3.19
CA PRO A 82 -0.98 3.04 4.26
C PRO A 82 0.33 3.84 4.23
N VAL A 83 0.29 5.10 4.67
CA VAL A 83 1.45 6.01 4.63
C VAL A 83 2.65 5.44 5.39
N ASP A 84 2.43 4.89 6.59
CA ASP A 84 3.51 4.32 7.41
C ASP A 84 4.22 3.15 6.72
N LEU A 85 3.49 2.37 5.91
CA LEU A 85 4.06 1.32 5.09
C LEU A 85 4.80 1.90 3.88
N ALA A 86 4.15 2.82 3.17
CA ALA A 86 4.72 3.48 2.00
C ALA A 86 6.04 4.19 2.34
N ASN A 87 6.23 4.62 3.58
CA ASN A 87 7.48 5.20 4.07
C ASN A 87 8.53 4.17 4.52
N ARG A 88 8.36 2.88 4.18
CA ARG A 88 9.32 1.81 4.53
C ARG A 88 9.68 0.93 3.32
N VAL A 89 8.84 0.94 2.29
CA VAL A 89 9.02 0.13 1.09
C VAL A 89 9.52 0.97 -0.07
N GLU A 90 10.24 0.33 -0.97
CA GLU A 90 10.68 0.90 -2.24
C GLU A 90 9.60 0.75 -3.32
N ASN A 91 8.89 -0.39 -3.31
CA ASN A 91 7.91 -0.75 -4.31
C ASN A 91 6.57 -1.09 -3.65
N LEU A 92 5.51 -0.37 -4.02
CA LEU A 92 4.16 -0.61 -3.52
C LEU A 92 3.19 -0.78 -4.69
N GLN A 93 2.54 -1.94 -4.73
CA GLN A 93 1.45 -2.21 -5.67
C GLN A 93 0.17 -2.49 -4.91
N ILE A 94 -0.89 -1.75 -5.26
CA ILE A 94 -2.22 -1.93 -4.70
C ILE A 94 -3.22 -2.06 -5.84
N GLN A 95 -3.86 -3.23 -5.95
CA GLN A 95 -4.79 -3.53 -7.03
C GLN A 95 -6.13 -4.06 -6.52
N ASP A 96 -7.24 -3.67 -7.17
CA ASP A 96 -8.59 -4.19 -6.89
C ASP A 96 -8.96 -4.01 -5.41
N CYS A 97 -8.66 -2.82 -4.89
CA CYS A 97 -8.94 -2.43 -3.51
C CYS A 97 -10.10 -1.45 -3.46
N SER A 98 -11.32 -2.01 -3.55
CA SER A 98 -12.53 -1.21 -3.67
C SER A 98 -12.85 -0.35 -2.46
N HIS A 99 -12.34 -0.63 -1.27
CA HIS A 99 -12.62 0.18 -0.07
C HIS A 99 -11.53 1.20 0.25
N LEU A 100 -10.43 1.18 -0.51
CA LEU A 100 -9.31 2.08 -0.28
C LEU A 100 -9.70 3.51 -0.59
N LYS A 101 -9.68 4.37 0.43
CA LYS A 101 -9.76 5.81 0.30
C LYS A 101 -8.44 6.45 0.68
N CYS A 102 -8.28 7.69 0.29
CA CYS A 102 -7.19 8.54 0.75
C CYS A 102 -7.83 9.87 1.14
N THR A 103 -8.31 9.92 2.38
CA THR A 103 -9.05 11.06 2.92
C THR A 103 -8.36 11.48 4.21
N GLU A 104 -7.74 12.65 4.18
CA GLU A 104 -7.09 13.35 5.30
C GLU A 104 -6.08 12.50 6.10
N ILE A 105 -4.84 12.45 5.60
CA ILE A 105 -3.67 12.22 6.47
C ILE A 105 -3.57 13.47 7.36
N SER A 106 -3.59 13.34 8.69
CA SER A 106 -3.70 14.50 9.58
C SER A 106 -2.73 15.63 9.19
N LYS A 107 -3.16 16.90 9.26
CA LYS A 107 -2.36 18.10 8.94
C LYS A 107 -0.99 18.16 9.66
N ASP A 108 -0.81 17.37 10.72
CA ASP A 108 0.41 17.28 11.52
C ASP A 108 1.45 16.28 10.98
N LEU A 109 1.14 15.56 9.89
CA LEU A 109 1.98 14.51 9.31
C LEU A 109 2.29 14.83 7.84
N CYS A 110 3.05 15.91 7.60
CA CYS A 110 3.86 16.01 6.38
C CYS A 110 4.93 14.91 6.43
N GLN A 111 4.55 13.66 6.18
CA GLN A 111 5.49 12.55 6.09
C GLN A 111 6.10 12.54 4.69
N GLU A 112 7.41 12.75 4.61
CA GLU A 112 8.18 12.49 3.39
C GLU A 112 8.24 10.97 3.19
N LEU A 113 7.76 10.46 2.05
CA LEU A 113 7.96 9.05 1.66
C LEU A 113 9.37 8.89 1.08
N LYS A 114 10.33 8.65 1.97
CA LYS A 114 11.76 8.68 1.60
C LYS A 114 12.23 7.47 0.81
N PHE A 115 11.55 6.34 0.96
CA PHE A 115 12.01 5.08 0.37
C PHE A 115 11.26 4.71 -0.90
N LEU A 116 10.02 5.18 -1.05
CA LEU A 116 9.16 4.82 -2.16
C LEU A 116 9.74 5.33 -3.49
N GLN A 117 9.98 4.38 -4.39
CA GLN A 117 10.50 4.59 -5.74
C GLN A 117 9.44 4.28 -6.80
N ASP A 118 8.71 3.17 -6.62
CA ASP A 118 7.69 2.74 -7.56
C ASP A 118 6.34 2.56 -6.86
N LEU A 119 5.31 3.24 -7.38
CA LEU A 119 3.94 3.12 -6.90
C LEU A 119 3.01 2.76 -8.05
N ASP A 120 2.30 1.65 -7.91
CA ASP A 120 1.21 1.26 -8.80
C ASP A 120 -0.09 1.13 -8.00
N ILE A 121 -1.10 1.89 -8.41
CA ILE A 121 -2.46 1.76 -7.90
C ILE A 121 -3.41 1.53 -9.07
N SER A 122 -4.07 0.38 -9.06
CA SER A 122 -4.98 -0.04 -10.13
C SER A 122 -6.32 -0.55 -9.62
N ASP A 123 -7.40 -0.33 -10.38
CA ASP A 123 -8.74 -0.84 -10.07
C ASP A 123 -9.27 -0.42 -8.67
N CYS A 124 -8.88 0.78 -8.19
CA CYS A 124 -9.25 1.30 -6.88
C CYS A 124 -10.31 2.40 -7.01
N ASP A 125 -11.57 2.00 -7.19
CA ASP A 125 -12.65 2.92 -7.55
C ASP A 125 -12.95 3.99 -6.49
N HIS A 126 -12.70 3.76 -5.20
CA HIS A 126 -12.98 4.75 -4.13
C HIS A 126 -11.77 5.63 -3.76
N LEU A 127 -10.68 5.54 -4.53
CA LEU A 127 -9.54 6.44 -4.36
C LEU A 127 -9.93 7.83 -4.87
N GLU A 128 -10.06 8.79 -3.97
CA GLU A 128 -10.55 10.15 -4.31
C GLU A 128 -9.42 11.19 -4.48
N PHE A 129 -8.33 11.09 -3.71
CA PHE A 129 -7.21 12.06 -3.76
C PHE A 129 -5.86 11.37 -3.57
N PHE A 130 -4.85 11.75 -4.35
CA PHE A 130 -3.47 11.29 -4.12
C PHE A 130 -2.58 12.36 -3.46
N SER A 131 -3.00 13.64 -3.44
CA SER A 131 -2.07 14.77 -3.21
C SER A 131 -2.54 15.87 -2.27
N GLY A 132 -3.64 15.68 -1.54
CA GLY A 132 -4.26 16.79 -0.80
C GLY A 132 -3.44 17.37 0.36
N ILE A 133 -2.35 16.72 0.79
CA ILE A 133 -1.60 17.10 1.99
C ILE A 133 -0.14 16.70 1.83
N GLY A 134 0.77 17.66 1.62
CA GLY A 134 2.17 17.67 2.06
C GLY A 134 3.09 16.44 1.84
N MET A 135 2.68 15.40 1.11
CA MET A 135 3.48 14.20 0.90
C MET A 135 4.56 14.53 -0.12
N GLN A 136 5.77 14.75 0.39
CA GLN A 136 6.95 14.82 -0.45
C GLN A 136 7.38 13.40 -0.74
N THR A 137 7.48 13.04 -2.01
CA THR A 137 7.96 11.73 -2.45
C THR A 137 9.26 11.93 -3.25
N PRO A 138 10.35 12.35 -2.58
CA PRO A 138 11.55 12.84 -3.24
C PRO A 138 12.28 11.77 -4.06
N ASN A 139 12.00 10.49 -3.85
CA ASN A 139 12.63 9.38 -4.55
C ASN A 139 11.68 8.60 -5.46
N LEU A 140 10.43 9.05 -5.61
CA LEU A 140 9.47 8.39 -6.49
C LEU A 140 9.88 8.58 -7.95
N THR A 141 10.29 7.49 -8.59
CA THR A 141 10.73 7.43 -10.00
C THR A 141 9.63 6.94 -10.92
N SER A 142 8.72 6.09 -10.45
CA SER A 142 7.61 5.56 -11.24
C SER A 142 6.28 5.71 -10.51
N LEU A 143 5.28 6.22 -11.23
CA LEU A 143 3.90 6.28 -10.77
C LEU A 143 2.97 5.74 -11.85
N SER A 144 2.18 4.75 -11.48
CA SER A 144 1.15 4.13 -12.32
C SER A 144 -0.21 4.24 -11.63
N LEU A 145 -1.17 4.91 -12.26
CA LEU A 145 -2.56 5.00 -11.80
C LEU A 145 -3.48 4.53 -12.94
N SER A 146 -4.22 3.45 -12.70
CA SER A 146 -5.05 2.81 -13.72
C SER A 146 -6.45 2.45 -13.21
N ASN A 147 -7.48 2.78 -13.99
CA ASN A 147 -8.87 2.39 -13.71
C ASN A 147 -9.36 2.85 -12.30
N CYS A 148 -8.93 4.03 -11.86
CA CYS A 148 -9.37 4.65 -10.60
C CYS A 148 -10.47 5.68 -10.89
N LYS A 149 -11.74 5.25 -10.85
CA LYS A 149 -12.86 6.05 -11.37
C LYS A 149 -13.21 7.30 -10.57
N ASN A 150 -12.96 7.31 -9.27
CA ASN A 150 -13.23 8.48 -8.43
C ASN A 150 -11.98 9.35 -8.18
N LEU A 151 -10.84 9.03 -8.78
CA LEU A 151 -9.62 9.80 -8.61
C LEU A 151 -9.84 11.19 -9.18
N GLY A 152 -9.98 12.17 -8.28
CA GLY A 152 -10.20 13.56 -8.61
C GLY A 152 -8.89 14.31 -8.82
N SER A 153 -9.01 15.53 -9.34
CA SER A 153 -7.90 16.45 -9.54
C SER A 153 -7.13 16.71 -8.25
N MET A 154 -5.81 16.77 -8.40
CA MET A 154 -4.86 17.12 -7.36
C MET A 154 -4.99 18.65 -7.14
N GLN A 155 -5.71 19.09 -6.11
CA GLN A 155 -5.94 20.53 -5.84
C GLN A 155 -4.59 21.27 -5.76
N GLU A 156 -4.56 22.51 -6.27
CA GLU A 156 -3.41 23.43 -6.39
C GLU A 156 -2.72 23.80 -5.06
N GLN A 157 -2.34 22.82 -4.25
CA GLN A 157 -1.43 23.02 -3.13
C GLN A 157 -0.03 22.64 -3.61
N THR A 158 0.74 23.68 -3.86
CA THR A 158 2.05 23.78 -4.54
C THR A 158 3.23 23.05 -3.86
N HIS A 159 2.98 21.94 -3.15
CA HIS A 159 4.00 21.25 -2.35
C HIS A 159 4.15 19.76 -2.65
N THR A 160 3.32 19.17 -3.52
CA THR A 160 3.58 17.81 -4.03
C THR A 160 4.66 17.86 -5.11
N LEU A 161 5.91 17.84 -4.68
CA LEU A 161 7.08 17.85 -5.56
C LEU A 161 7.42 16.42 -5.99
N LEU A 162 6.97 16.03 -7.19
CA LEU A 162 7.36 14.78 -7.86
C LEU A 162 8.68 14.96 -8.62
N THR A 163 9.67 15.59 -7.99
CA THR A 163 10.90 16.07 -8.66
C THR A 163 11.78 14.97 -9.26
N SER A 164 11.62 13.72 -8.80
CA SER A 164 12.41 12.57 -9.24
C SER A 164 11.65 11.65 -10.19
N LEU A 165 10.41 12.01 -10.57
CA LEU A 165 9.55 11.16 -11.38
C LEU A 165 10.12 11.04 -12.80
N GLN A 166 10.34 9.81 -13.23
CA GLN A 166 10.90 9.44 -14.54
C GLN A 166 9.84 8.77 -15.42
N ALA A 167 8.91 8.03 -14.81
CA ALA A 167 7.83 7.33 -15.49
C ALA A 167 6.47 7.68 -14.87
N LEU A 168 5.53 8.10 -15.71
CA LEU A 168 4.15 8.36 -15.33
C LEU A 168 3.22 7.61 -16.28
N CYS A 169 2.40 6.72 -15.73
CA CYS A 169 1.36 5.99 -16.44
C CYS A 169 -0.01 6.36 -15.86
N LEU A 170 -0.86 6.98 -16.68
CA LEU A 170 -2.24 7.31 -16.31
C LEU A 170 -3.17 6.68 -17.34
N SER A 171 -4.10 5.83 -16.89
CA SER A 171 -5.08 5.22 -17.79
C SER A 171 -6.43 5.02 -17.11
N TYR A 172 -7.52 5.26 -17.84
CA TYR A 172 -8.89 5.04 -17.33
C TYR A 172 -9.22 5.74 -15.99
N CYS A 173 -8.74 6.97 -15.78
CA CYS A 173 -9.06 7.81 -14.61
C CYS A 173 -9.94 9.01 -15.04
N PRO A 174 -11.25 8.83 -15.24
CA PRO A 174 -12.13 9.80 -15.91
C PRO A 174 -12.39 11.11 -15.14
N LYS A 175 -12.16 11.15 -13.81
CA LYS A 175 -12.35 12.34 -12.98
C LYS A 175 -11.07 13.14 -12.71
N LEU A 176 -9.94 12.67 -13.21
CA LEU A 176 -8.66 13.33 -13.04
C LEU A 176 -8.55 14.44 -14.10
N GLU A 177 -8.79 15.69 -13.71
CA GLU A 177 -8.72 16.83 -14.63
C GLU A 177 -7.33 17.46 -14.69
N SER A 178 -6.55 17.36 -13.60
CA SER A 178 -5.19 17.89 -13.51
C SER A 178 -4.26 16.99 -12.68
N PHE A 179 -2.97 17.08 -13.00
CA PHE A 179 -1.86 16.41 -12.31
C PHE A 179 -0.80 17.49 -11.96
N PRO A 180 -0.17 17.46 -10.77
CA PRO A 180 0.79 18.50 -10.38
C PRO A 180 2.03 18.45 -11.26
N ASN A 181 2.61 19.63 -11.46
CA ASN A 181 3.92 19.80 -12.08
C ASN A 181 5.06 19.50 -11.09
#